data_AF-A0A0U1MAE1-F1
#
_entry.id   AF-A0A0U1MAE1-F1
#
_cell.length_a   1.000
_cell.length_b   1.000
_cell.length_c   1.000
_cell.angle_alpha   90.00
_cell.angle_beta   90.00
_cell.angle_gamma   90.00
#
_symmetry.space_group_name_H-M   'P 1'
#
loop_
_entity.id
_entity.type
_entity.pdbx_description
1 polymer ?
#
loop_
_entity_poly.entity_id
_entity_poly.type
_entity_poly.pdbx_seq_one_letter_code
_entity_poly.pdbx_strand_id
1 'polypeptide(L)'
;MAPESEGSVATRRKLRVTTGCQTCRARRVKCDETKPSCKNCGKKNRRCVYDNKVPGRSRARAVPRRALVNPQIEDGLSHVHAQSASTLVNAEQNVQSVSPVDQASFSEGVGPRHIQDQPAPEVASRGPSTDSRIYRSSQQTQYPVSLSVILWPGEGSNPDLPSDWNDSSLPALIDPQFDEPNEFSTAGESPIGSSFHMTDHQLPLSTSEILIFRNYVDTVSRWIDSFSRDQPFYSVVPMLALRCPVLMNSCLALSAKQLALKAPADEMALRANIAVKYHQRAIRGISKLITDPACAWNDGILASSVILSTYEMLDVVGDSFGAHLRGVAYFLQSRGVYGDASGIKGAAYWTWYRHEIWAALQTGQPMFLDEQYWKPEDVDSFENLCVEDIANRAIFIFGQCVSFCNDKSARDGVGADERRKSREHRAESLRHALEDWKDKLSTSSANFISEKPPPETTTYEFPFLWFVYPQSAIAYQVYHASKILLNLHSYPPVPEGFITDSSQSLAHRREIEKSREQIFLVSNSGIPDTWSLVSTQCLYIAGMVTEGLLERRLTVELIEDCQKRSGRKTCILADALRKLWSE
;
A
#
# COMPACT_ATOMS: atom_id res chain seq x y z
N MET A 1 35.43 62.48 -51.48
CA MET A 1 36.67 61.70 -51.71
C MET A 1 36.62 60.50 -50.79
N ALA A 2 36.83 59.32 -51.37
CA ALA A 2 36.98 58.01 -50.71
C ALA A 2 38.26 57.95 -49.84
N PRO A 3 38.70 56.80 -49.29
CA PRO A 3 38.00 55.65 -48.69
C PRO A 3 38.63 55.23 -47.34
N GLU A 4 37.87 54.66 -46.41
CA GLU A 4 38.40 53.86 -45.30
C GLU A 4 37.33 52.81 -44.96
N SER A 5 37.57 51.57 -44.57
CA SER A 5 38.67 50.60 -44.61
C SER A 5 38.03 49.32 -44.05
N GLU A 6 38.29 48.15 -44.63
CA GLU A 6 37.57 46.92 -44.31
C GLU A 6 37.82 46.43 -42.87
N GLY A 7 36.76 46.38 -42.06
CA GLY A 7 36.75 45.73 -40.74
C GLY A 7 36.05 44.37 -40.80
N SER A 8 36.83 43.30 -40.67
CA SER A 8 36.38 41.90 -40.77
C SER A 8 35.27 41.57 -39.75
N VAL A 9 34.08 41.19 -40.25
CA VAL A 9 33.02 40.59 -39.42
C VAL A 9 33.41 39.14 -39.13
N ALA A 10 33.96 38.90 -37.94
CA ALA A 10 34.16 37.56 -37.40
C ALA A 10 32.80 36.87 -37.29
N THR A 11 32.55 35.91 -38.18
CA THR A 11 31.40 35.00 -38.10
C THR A 11 31.49 34.24 -36.79
N ARG A 12 30.65 34.62 -35.80
CA ARG A 12 30.38 33.78 -34.62
C ARG A 12 29.93 32.41 -35.13
N ARG A 13 30.82 31.42 -35.09
CA ARG A 13 30.49 30.00 -35.26
C ARG A 13 29.39 29.68 -34.26
N LYS A 14 28.14 29.60 -34.74
CA LYS A 14 27.00 29.10 -33.97
C LYS A 14 27.33 27.68 -33.54
N LEU A 15 27.54 27.51 -32.24
CA LEU A 15 27.72 26.24 -31.57
C LEU A 15 26.59 25.29 -31.99
N ARG A 16 26.96 24.08 -32.44
CA ARG A 16 26.02 23.01 -32.79
C ARG A 16 25.12 22.73 -31.58
N VAL A 17 23.84 23.07 -31.69
CA VAL A 17 22.81 22.64 -30.74
C VAL A 17 22.65 21.12 -30.82
N THR A 18 22.97 20.45 -29.71
CA THR A 18 22.94 19.00 -29.53
C THR A 18 21.56 18.49 -29.12
N THR A 19 20.48 19.15 -29.55
CA THR A 19 19.08 18.89 -29.13
C THR A 19 18.19 18.31 -30.24
N GLY A 20 18.61 18.32 -31.50
CA GLY A 20 17.82 17.77 -32.61
C GLY A 20 17.59 16.25 -32.53
N CYS A 21 16.53 15.72 -33.14
CA CYS A 21 16.26 14.27 -33.13
C CYS A 21 17.41 13.45 -33.76
N GLN A 22 17.60 12.22 -33.30
CA GLN A 22 18.63 11.28 -33.77
C GLN A 22 18.58 11.11 -35.30
N THR A 23 17.39 11.04 -35.87
CA THR A 23 17.18 10.86 -37.31
C THR A 23 17.71 12.05 -38.12
N CYS A 24 17.53 13.28 -37.64
CA CYS A 24 18.09 14.47 -38.30
C CYS A 24 19.60 14.58 -38.07
N ARG A 25 20.10 14.22 -36.88
CA ARG A 25 21.54 14.20 -36.57
C ARG A 25 22.31 13.21 -37.44
N ALA A 26 21.82 11.97 -37.55
CA ALA A 26 22.42 10.93 -38.41
C ALA A 26 22.50 11.39 -39.87
N ARG A 27 21.48 12.13 -40.32
CA ARG A 27 21.41 12.68 -41.67
C ARG A 27 22.17 14.00 -41.86
N ARG A 28 22.78 14.54 -40.80
CA ARG A 28 23.47 15.84 -40.79
C ARG A 28 22.62 16.99 -41.33
N VAL A 29 21.29 16.94 -41.12
CA VAL A 29 20.34 18.00 -41.48
C VAL A 29 19.81 18.70 -40.21
N LYS A 30 19.45 19.98 -40.33
CA LYS A 30 18.90 20.74 -39.19
C LYS A 30 17.54 20.17 -38.76
N CYS A 31 17.38 19.94 -37.46
CA CYS A 31 16.11 19.55 -36.85
C CYS A 31 15.37 20.81 -36.37
N ASP A 32 14.06 20.85 -36.54
CA ASP A 32 13.17 21.91 -36.05
C ASP A 32 12.58 21.59 -34.66
N GLU A 33 12.95 20.46 -34.07
CA GLU A 33 12.65 20.06 -32.68
C GLU A 33 11.16 19.97 -32.30
N THR A 34 10.26 20.02 -33.29
CA THR A 34 8.83 19.80 -33.08
C THR A 34 8.56 18.35 -32.63
N LYS A 35 7.66 18.20 -31.65
CA LYS A 35 7.21 16.92 -31.07
C LYS A 35 5.72 16.71 -31.41
N PRO A 36 5.25 15.46 -31.65
CA PRO A 36 5.97 14.18 -31.49
C PRO A 36 6.91 13.80 -32.64
N SER A 37 6.85 14.48 -33.80
CA SER A 37 7.75 14.24 -34.94
C SER A 37 8.18 15.56 -35.58
N CYS A 38 9.47 15.70 -35.88
CA CYS A 38 9.99 16.91 -36.49
C CYS A 38 9.54 17.04 -37.96
N LYS A 39 9.36 18.25 -38.49
CA LYS A 39 8.85 18.48 -39.87
C LYS A 39 9.68 17.76 -40.92
N ASN A 40 10.99 17.64 -40.72
CA ASN A 40 11.90 16.99 -41.66
C ASN A 40 11.81 15.46 -41.65
N CYS A 41 11.40 14.86 -40.53
CA CYS A 41 11.09 13.44 -40.42
C CYS A 41 9.67 13.14 -40.89
N GLY A 42 8.69 13.98 -40.52
CA GLY A 42 7.29 13.86 -40.95
C GLY A 42 7.13 13.94 -42.48
N LYS A 43 7.73 14.94 -43.14
CA LYS A 43 7.65 15.09 -44.61
C LYS A 43 8.22 13.90 -45.40
N LYS A 44 9.16 13.16 -44.81
CA LYS A 44 9.77 11.98 -45.45
C LYS A 44 9.26 10.66 -44.86
N ASN A 45 8.19 10.73 -44.06
CA ASN A 45 7.58 9.62 -43.33
C ASN A 45 8.60 8.72 -42.60
N ARG A 46 9.51 9.33 -41.84
CA ARG A 46 10.57 8.62 -41.10
C ARG A 46 10.33 8.67 -39.59
N ARG A 47 10.73 7.61 -38.89
CA ARG A 47 10.71 7.55 -37.43
C ARG A 47 11.56 8.68 -36.83
N CYS A 48 10.96 9.49 -35.97
CA CYS A 48 11.60 10.61 -35.30
C CYS A 48 11.86 10.23 -33.83
N VAL A 49 13.13 10.18 -33.40
CA VAL A 49 13.52 9.75 -32.05
C VAL A 49 14.40 10.82 -31.42
N TYR A 50 14.09 11.26 -30.20
CA TYR A 50 14.93 12.16 -29.41
C TYR A 50 15.63 11.38 -28.29
N ASP A 51 16.87 11.74 -27.94
CA ASP A 51 17.60 11.11 -26.83
C ASP A 51 16.93 11.47 -25.50
N ASN A 52 16.25 10.51 -24.86
CA ASN A 52 15.83 10.65 -23.47
C ASN A 52 17.02 10.34 -22.55
N LYS A 53 17.91 11.31 -22.34
CA LYS A 53 18.90 11.27 -21.25
C LYS A 53 18.59 12.37 -20.24
N VAL A 54 18.29 11.95 -19.02
CA VAL A 54 18.12 12.79 -17.83
C VAL A 54 19.44 13.51 -17.54
N PRO A 55 19.47 14.84 -17.32
CA PRO A 55 20.70 15.57 -17.04
C PRO A 55 21.14 15.37 -15.58
N GLY A 56 22.15 14.51 -15.37
CA GLY A 56 22.78 14.27 -14.07
C GLY A 56 24.09 15.06 -13.88
N ARG A 57 24.05 15.95 -12.88
CA ARG A 57 25.10 16.39 -11.93
C ARG A 57 26.54 16.61 -12.43
N SER A 58 26.96 17.87 -12.32
CA SER A 58 28.33 18.36 -12.30
C SER A 58 29.17 17.75 -11.17
N ARG A 59 30.42 17.40 -11.51
CA ARG A 59 31.48 16.90 -10.62
C ARG A 59 31.76 17.87 -9.46
N ALA A 60 31.69 17.38 -8.23
CA ALA A 60 32.37 17.96 -7.07
C ALA A 60 33.56 17.07 -6.66
N ARG A 61 34.52 17.74 -6.02
CA ARG A 61 35.96 17.47 -5.99
C ARG A 61 36.33 16.60 -4.77
N ALA A 62 37.20 15.61 -4.98
CA ALA A 62 37.72 14.73 -3.93
C ALA A 62 38.66 15.48 -2.97
N VAL A 63 38.56 15.17 -1.67
CA VAL A 63 39.49 15.56 -0.59
C VAL A 63 39.85 14.29 0.21
N PRO A 64 41.11 14.09 0.65
CA PRO A 64 41.65 12.76 0.89
C PRO A 64 41.39 12.21 2.30
N ARG A 65 41.26 10.87 2.38
CA ARG A 65 41.21 10.07 3.61
C ARG A 65 42.54 10.16 4.37
N ARG A 66 42.47 10.40 5.68
CA ARG A 66 43.56 10.13 6.62
C ARG A 66 43.21 8.90 7.46
N ALA A 67 44.20 8.03 7.61
CA ALA A 67 44.14 6.72 8.25
C ALA A 67 44.26 6.79 9.78
N LEU A 68 44.17 5.59 10.39
CA LEU A 68 44.52 5.16 11.76
C LEU A 68 43.30 5.07 12.71
N VAL A 69 43.09 4.05 13.54
CA VAL A 69 43.88 2.87 13.96
C VAL A 69 42.93 1.91 14.69
N ASN A 70 43.19 0.60 14.59
CA ASN A 70 42.58 -0.47 15.38
C ASN A 70 43.22 -0.51 16.77
N PRO A 71 42.51 -0.85 17.86
CA PRO A 71 43.06 -1.92 18.68
C PRO A 71 42.02 -2.92 19.18
N GLN A 72 42.40 -4.19 19.05
CA GLN A 72 41.88 -5.34 19.79
C GLN A 72 42.32 -5.24 21.26
N ILE A 73 41.43 -5.55 22.20
CA ILE A 73 41.76 -6.21 23.47
C ILE A 73 40.64 -7.23 23.77
N GLU A 74 41.07 -8.47 24.00
CA GLU A 74 40.27 -9.64 24.39
C GLU A 74 39.93 -9.68 25.89
N ASP A 75 38.98 -10.56 26.17
CA ASP A 75 38.72 -11.33 27.41
C ASP A 75 37.92 -10.73 28.58
N GLY A 76 36.87 -11.48 28.98
CA GLY A 76 36.26 -11.34 30.30
C GLY A 76 34.83 -11.86 30.55
N LEU A 77 34.57 -13.16 30.30
CA LEU A 77 33.72 -14.06 31.11
C LEU A 77 32.16 -13.94 31.21
N SER A 78 31.55 -15.05 30.77
CA SER A 78 30.51 -15.89 31.43
C SER A 78 29.03 -15.48 31.52
N HIS A 79 28.21 -16.20 30.72
CA HIS A 79 27.12 -17.11 31.13
C HIS A 79 26.24 -16.71 32.34
N VAL A 80 24.98 -16.32 32.07
CA VAL A 80 23.82 -16.83 32.83
C VAL A 80 22.65 -17.05 31.87
N HIS A 81 22.15 -18.28 31.91
CA HIS A 81 20.99 -18.80 31.21
C HIS A 81 19.73 -18.38 31.99
N ALA A 82 18.70 -17.84 31.34
CA ALA A 82 17.37 -17.77 31.92
C ALA A 82 16.32 -18.00 30.83
N GLN A 83 15.59 -19.09 31.02
CA GLN A 83 14.50 -19.60 30.21
C GLN A 83 13.28 -18.70 30.37
N SER A 84 12.57 -18.41 29.28
CA SER A 84 11.21 -17.86 29.34
C SER A 84 10.22 -18.89 28.84
N ALA A 85 9.26 -19.16 29.72
CA ALA A 85 8.29 -20.24 29.68
C ALA A 85 7.22 -20.05 28.60
N SER A 86 7.02 -21.11 27.83
CA SER A 86 5.83 -21.37 27.03
C SER A 86 4.76 -22.00 27.92
N THR A 87 3.66 -21.28 28.16
CA THR A 87 2.44 -21.88 28.73
C THR A 87 1.41 -22.06 27.63
N LEU A 88 1.27 -23.31 27.20
CA LEU A 88 0.15 -23.82 26.41
C LEU A 88 -1.07 -23.94 27.33
N VAL A 89 -2.23 -23.48 26.88
CA VAL A 89 -3.52 -23.95 27.41
C VAL A 89 -4.33 -24.48 26.23
N ASN A 90 -4.37 -25.81 26.16
CA ASN A 90 -5.35 -26.56 25.38
C ASN A 90 -6.68 -26.57 26.16
N ALA A 91 -7.79 -26.31 25.48
CA ALA A 91 -9.09 -26.85 25.86
C ALA A 91 -9.91 -27.08 24.59
N GLU A 92 -9.99 -28.35 24.20
CA GLU A 92 -10.87 -28.82 23.15
C GLU A 92 -12.02 -29.61 23.79
N GLN A 93 -13.21 -29.45 23.19
CA GLN A 93 -14.38 -30.32 23.24
C GLN A 93 -15.31 -30.23 24.46
N ASN A 94 -16.55 -29.77 24.23
CA ASN A 94 -17.75 -30.62 24.22
C ASN A 94 -19.02 -29.76 24.04
N VAL A 95 -19.70 -29.81 22.90
CA VAL A 95 -21.13 -29.41 22.81
C VAL A 95 -21.87 -30.37 21.90
N GLN A 96 -22.75 -31.17 22.52
CA GLN A 96 -23.75 -31.98 21.89
C GLN A 96 -24.93 -31.14 21.41
N SER A 97 -25.49 -31.60 20.30
CA SER A 97 -26.72 -31.21 19.62
C SER A 97 -27.96 -31.08 20.51
N VAL A 98 -28.71 -29.97 20.38
CA VAL A 98 -30.18 -29.95 20.48
C VAL A 98 -30.76 -28.81 19.61
N SER A 99 -31.77 -29.11 18.79
CA SER A 99 -32.73 -28.18 18.17
C SER A 99 -34.14 -28.68 18.47
N PRO A 100 -35.24 -28.01 18.07
CA PRO A 100 -35.74 -26.69 18.46
C PRO A 100 -37.20 -26.78 18.99
N VAL A 101 -37.73 -25.76 19.69
CA VAL A 101 -39.19 -25.60 19.89
C VAL A 101 -39.61 -24.11 19.85
N ASP A 102 -40.83 -23.93 19.37
CA ASP A 102 -41.51 -22.80 18.74
C ASP A 102 -41.93 -21.57 19.60
N GLN A 103 -42.02 -20.46 18.86
CA GLN A 103 -43.08 -19.43 18.77
C GLN A 103 -44.07 -19.20 19.95
N ALA A 104 -44.18 -17.92 20.37
CA ALA A 104 -45.41 -17.10 20.34
C ALA A 104 -45.12 -15.73 21.04
N SER A 105 -45.17 -14.56 20.39
CA SER A 105 -46.31 -13.73 19.95
C SER A 105 -46.79 -12.68 20.97
N PHE A 106 -46.89 -11.43 20.50
CA PHE A 106 -47.63 -10.25 21.04
C PHE A 106 -47.14 -9.64 22.38
N SER A 107 -47.18 -8.33 22.64
CA SER A 107 -47.72 -7.14 21.96
C SER A 107 -47.21 -5.87 22.66
N GLU A 108 -47.29 -4.77 21.92
CA GLU A 108 -47.19 -3.35 22.26
C GLU A 108 -47.79 -2.91 23.62
N GLY A 109 -47.27 -1.79 24.15
CA GLY A 109 -48.16 -0.73 24.64
C GLY A 109 -47.79 0.00 25.94
N VAL A 110 -47.40 1.27 25.76
CA VAL A 110 -47.83 2.44 26.56
C VAL A 110 -47.11 2.75 27.89
N GLY A 111 -46.22 3.76 27.81
CA GLY A 111 -46.53 5.09 28.37
C GLY A 111 -46.10 5.44 29.80
N PRO A 112 -46.04 6.74 30.13
CA PRO A 112 -44.86 7.34 30.78
C PRO A 112 -45.08 7.77 32.23
N ARG A 113 -43.99 8.00 32.97
CA ARG A 113 -44.01 8.81 34.20
C ARG A 113 -42.90 9.85 34.22
N HIS A 114 -43.34 11.09 34.17
CA HIS A 114 -42.66 12.33 34.56
C HIS A 114 -42.50 12.37 36.08
N ILE A 115 -41.41 12.98 36.60
CA ILE A 115 -41.39 14.03 37.65
C ILE A 115 -39.94 14.47 37.97
N GLN A 116 -39.65 15.72 37.60
CA GLN A 116 -38.96 16.83 38.30
C GLN A 116 -37.46 16.77 38.72
N ASP A 117 -36.69 17.62 38.03
CA ASP A 117 -35.93 18.80 38.50
C ASP A 117 -35.00 18.78 39.74
N GLN A 118 -33.69 18.87 39.42
CA GLN A 118 -32.63 19.80 39.91
C GLN A 118 -32.17 19.80 41.41
N PRO A 119 -30.98 20.38 41.77
CA PRO A 119 -29.91 21.03 40.97
C PRO A 119 -28.45 20.54 41.28
N ALA A 120 -27.49 21.15 40.58
CA ALA A 120 -26.03 21.05 40.71
C ALA A 120 -25.44 21.49 42.07
N PRO A 121 -24.12 21.30 42.26
CA PRO A 121 -23.33 22.41 42.79
C PRO A 121 -22.10 22.74 41.92
N GLU A 122 -21.72 24.00 42.03
CA GLU A 122 -20.74 24.74 41.24
C GLU A 122 -19.49 25.08 42.09
N VAL A 123 -18.34 25.18 41.42
CA VAL A 123 -17.12 25.97 41.72
C VAL A 123 -16.20 25.59 42.90
N ALA A 124 -14.94 25.27 42.55
CA ALA A 124 -13.76 25.89 43.19
C ALA A 124 -12.58 26.00 42.21
N SER A 125 -12.28 27.23 41.84
CA SER A 125 -11.12 27.70 41.08
C SER A 125 -9.92 27.94 42.00
N ARG A 126 -8.71 27.48 41.63
CA ARG A 126 -7.43 28.07 42.06
C ARG A 126 -6.37 27.91 40.96
N GLY A 127 -5.91 29.05 40.45
CA GLY A 127 -4.68 29.20 39.65
C GLY A 127 -3.45 29.46 40.55
N PRO A 128 -2.31 29.89 39.97
CA PRO A 128 -1.14 29.03 39.79
C PRO A 128 0.04 29.40 40.70
N SER A 129 0.91 28.44 41.01
CA SER A 129 2.23 28.69 41.61
C SER A 129 3.35 28.42 40.62
N THR A 130 4.15 29.45 40.44
CA THR A 130 5.42 29.55 39.73
C THR A 130 6.43 28.48 40.16
N ASP A 131 7.07 27.81 39.20
CA ASP A 131 8.53 27.71 39.25
C ASP A 131 9.15 27.60 37.85
N SER A 132 10.30 28.23 37.71
CA SER A 132 10.87 28.67 36.43
C SER A 132 12.19 27.95 36.14
N ARG A 133 12.41 27.64 34.84
CA ARG A 133 13.69 27.34 34.17
C ARG A 133 14.22 25.93 34.44
N ILE A 134 14.47 25.11 33.41
CA ILE A 134 15.55 25.28 32.43
C ILE A 134 15.02 25.15 30.98
N TYR A 135 15.20 26.24 30.22
CA TYR A 135 14.94 26.32 28.79
C TYR A 135 16.11 25.65 28.05
N ARG A 136 15.88 24.52 27.37
CA ARG A 136 16.81 24.00 26.37
C ARG A 136 16.19 24.23 25.00
N SER A 137 16.83 25.13 24.25
CA SER A 137 16.56 25.46 22.85
C SER A 137 16.28 24.18 22.03
N SER A 138 15.01 23.95 21.69
CA SER A 138 14.60 22.95 20.72
C SER A 138 14.84 23.52 19.33
N GLN A 139 15.85 22.98 18.64
CA GLN A 139 16.10 23.27 17.25
C GLN A 139 14.84 22.94 16.42
N GLN A 140 14.41 23.88 15.58
CA GLN A 140 13.33 23.65 14.61
C GLN A 140 13.76 22.53 13.66
N THR A 141 13.23 21.33 13.84
CA THR A 141 13.30 20.25 12.86
C THR A 141 12.32 20.57 11.74
N GLN A 142 12.85 21.12 10.65
CA GLN A 142 12.13 21.32 9.40
C GLN A 142 11.97 19.93 8.75
N TYR A 143 10.76 19.36 8.72
CA TYR A 143 10.52 18.08 8.07
C TYR A 143 10.75 18.22 6.55
N PRO A 144 11.73 17.51 5.94
CA PRO A 144 11.89 17.52 4.50
C PRO A 144 10.80 16.62 3.90
N VAL A 145 9.60 17.15 3.69
CA VAL A 145 8.50 16.37 3.12
C VAL A 145 8.66 16.30 1.60
N SER A 146 9.51 15.38 1.16
CA SER A 146 9.31 14.73 -0.13
C SER A 146 8.98 13.27 0.14
N LEU A 147 7.78 12.83 -0.27
CA LEU A 147 7.42 11.40 -0.31
C LEU A 147 8.38 10.58 -1.20
N SER A 148 9.32 11.24 -1.90
CA SER A 148 10.34 10.62 -2.75
C SER A 148 11.57 10.03 -2.02
N VAL A 149 11.56 9.83 -0.70
CA VAL A 149 12.76 9.31 0.03
C VAL A 149 13.10 7.85 -0.32
N ILE A 150 12.25 7.14 -1.07
CA ILE A 150 12.61 5.83 -1.66
C ILE A 150 13.36 6.04 -2.98
N LEU A 151 14.67 6.29 -2.91
CA LEU A 151 15.59 5.99 -4.00
C LEU A 151 15.99 4.51 -3.90
N TRP A 152 15.32 3.66 -4.67
CA TRP A 152 15.66 2.24 -4.79
C TRP A 152 16.90 2.04 -5.68
N PRO A 153 17.93 1.29 -5.24
CA PRO A 153 19.03 0.88 -6.09
C PRO A 153 18.59 -0.28 -7.00
N GLY A 154 18.57 -0.03 -8.31
CA GLY A 154 18.37 -1.06 -9.32
C GLY A 154 19.57 -2.00 -9.46
N GLU A 155 19.23 -3.27 -9.72
CA GLU A 155 20.00 -4.35 -10.36
C GLU A 155 21.31 -4.85 -9.74
N GLY A 156 21.30 -6.15 -9.46
CA GLY A 156 22.48 -6.99 -9.34
C GLY A 156 22.17 -8.39 -9.89
N SER A 157 22.36 -8.55 -11.20
CA SER A 157 22.84 -9.76 -11.89
C SER A 157 22.65 -11.12 -11.18
N ASN A 158 21.83 -11.95 -11.82
CA ASN A 158 21.82 -13.41 -11.75
C ASN A 158 23.27 -13.96 -11.88
N PRO A 159 23.82 -14.70 -10.90
CA PRO A 159 25.00 -15.52 -11.13
C PRO A 159 24.60 -16.98 -11.39
N ASP A 160 25.34 -17.59 -12.29
CA ASP A 160 25.17 -18.94 -12.83
C ASP A 160 25.03 -20.03 -11.75
N LEU A 161 24.15 -21.00 -12.02
CA LEU A 161 24.02 -22.24 -11.25
C LEU A 161 25.26 -23.13 -11.48
N PRO A 162 25.96 -23.59 -10.43
CA PRO A 162 26.87 -24.72 -10.54
C PRO A 162 26.07 -26.04 -10.54
N SER A 163 26.37 -26.89 -11.51
CA SER A 163 25.97 -28.29 -11.53
C SER A 163 26.64 -29.06 -10.38
N ASP A 164 25.96 -30.13 -9.95
CA ASP A 164 26.45 -31.25 -9.15
C ASP A 164 26.51 -31.08 -7.64
N TRP A 165 25.40 -31.35 -6.93
CA TRP A 165 25.45 -31.99 -5.61
C TRP A 165 24.25 -32.91 -5.40
N ASN A 166 24.56 -34.21 -5.32
CA ASN A 166 23.68 -35.29 -4.91
C ASN A 166 24.21 -35.78 -3.55
N ASP A 167 23.49 -35.57 -2.45
CA ASP A 167 23.34 -36.61 -1.41
C ASP A 167 22.24 -36.28 -0.38
N SER A 168 21.29 -37.22 -0.37
CA SER A 168 20.42 -37.75 0.67
C SER A 168 20.76 -37.46 2.14
N SER A 169 19.85 -36.76 2.84
CA SER A 169 19.30 -37.22 4.15
C SER A 169 18.35 -36.19 4.79
N LEU A 170 17.05 -36.22 4.46
CA LEU A 170 15.94 -35.76 5.33
C LEU A 170 14.64 -36.53 4.98
N PRO A 171 13.71 -36.76 5.94
CA PRO A 171 12.69 -37.82 5.85
C PRO A 171 11.43 -37.43 5.06
N ALA A 172 11.10 -38.25 4.06
CA ALA A 172 9.77 -38.69 3.59
C ALA A 172 8.54 -37.74 3.70
N LEU A 173 8.58 -36.58 3.06
CA LEU A 173 7.36 -35.85 2.64
C LEU A 173 7.32 -35.48 1.15
N ILE A 174 8.24 -36.01 0.34
CA ILE A 174 8.28 -35.76 -1.10
C ILE A 174 8.63 -37.09 -1.78
N ASP A 175 7.66 -37.66 -2.50
CA ASP A 175 7.93 -38.74 -3.46
C ASP A 175 8.86 -38.20 -4.56
N PRO A 176 10.02 -38.82 -4.85
CA PRO A 176 10.95 -38.36 -5.89
C PRO A 176 10.40 -38.50 -7.31
N GLN A 177 9.25 -39.14 -7.52
CA GLN A 177 8.51 -39.03 -8.76
C GLN A 177 7.64 -37.77 -8.73
N PHE A 178 8.29 -36.62 -8.91
CA PHE A 178 7.59 -35.46 -9.47
C PHE A 178 7.13 -35.89 -10.87
N ASP A 179 5.89 -36.37 -10.98
CA ASP A 179 5.21 -36.50 -12.24
C ASP A 179 5.39 -35.17 -12.98
N GLU A 180 6.03 -35.24 -14.15
CA GLU A 180 5.79 -34.22 -15.16
C GLU A 180 4.27 -34.08 -15.25
N PRO A 181 3.72 -32.86 -15.14
CA PRO A 181 2.30 -32.69 -15.28
C PRO A 181 1.99 -33.03 -16.73
N ASN A 182 1.43 -34.23 -16.93
CA ASN A 182 0.80 -34.76 -18.13
C ASN A 182 0.89 -33.72 -19.25
N GLU A 183 1.93 -33.79 -20.07
CA GLU A 183 1.86 -33.18 -21.39
C GLU A 183 0.53 -33.67 -21.95
N PHE A 184 -0.35 -32.73 -22.27
CA PHE A 184 -1.57 -33.02 -23.02
C PHE A 184 -1.18 -34.01 -24.10
N SER A 185 -1.60 -35.26 -23.95
CA SER A 185 -1.32 -36.28 -24.95
C SER A 185 -1.79 -35.71 -26.27
N THR A 186 -0.86 -35.61 -27.21
CA THR A 186 -1.09 -35.29 -28.61
C THR A 186 -1.96 -36.39 -29.21
N ALA A 187 -3.26 -36.31 -28.95
CA ALA A 187 -4.28 -37.14 -29.54
C ALA A 187 -5.39 -36.24 -30.09
N GLY A 188 -5.24 -35.89 -31.37
CA GLY A 188 -6.24 -35.18 -32.17
C GLY A 188 -6.16 -33.66 -32.03
N GLU A 189 -5.48 -33.01 -32.98
CA GLU A 189 -5.71 -31.60 -33.27
C GLU A 189 -7.19 -31.40 -33.65
N SER A 190 -8.01 -31.06 -32.65
CA SER A 190 -9.27 -30.37 -32.86
C SER A 190 -8.98 -28.86 -32.81
N PRO A 191 -9.58 -28.05 -33.68
CA PRO A 191 -9.22 -26.64 -33.81
C PRO A 191 -9.45 -25.93 -32.47
N ILE A 192 -8.38 -25.30 -31.99
CA ILE A 192 -8.32 -24.54 -30.75
C ILE A 192 -9.39 -23.45 -30.79
N GLY A 193 -10.50 -23.67 -30.08
CA GLY A 193 -11.56 -22.69 -29.89
C GLY A 193 -11.06 -21.56 -28.99
N SER A 194 -11.14 -20.33 -29.49
CA SER A 194 -10.73 -19.08 -28.86
C SER A 194 -11.62 -18.62 -27.70
N SER A 195 -12.28 -19.53 -26.95
CA SER A 195 -13.31 -19.17 -25.97
C SER A 195 -12.85 -19.46 -24.53
N PHE A 196 -13.27 -18.61 -23.57
CA PHE A 196 -13.17 -18.91 -22.14
C PHE A 196 -13.90 -20.22 -21.82
N HIS A 197 -13.17 -21.34 -21.82
CA HIS A 197 -13.76 -22.62 -21.49
C HIS A 197 -13.70 -22.82 -19.97
N MET A 198 -14.84 -22.67 -19.30
CA MET A 198 -15.03 -23.37 -18.02
C MET A 198 -15.01 -24.86 -18.33
N THR A 199 -14.25 -25.64 -17.59
CA THR A 199 -14.24 -27.09 -17.80
C THR A 199 -15.58 -27.68 -17.37
N ASP A 200 -16.10 -28.64 -18.14
CA ASP A 200 -17.33 -29.35 -17.80
C ASP A 200 -17.18 -30.18 -16.53
N HIS A 201 -15.94 -30.60 -16.25
CA HIS A 201 -15.55 -31.35 -15.05
C HIS A 201 -14.67 -30.51 -14.13
N GLN A 202 -14.57 -30.89 -12.86
CA GLN A 202 -13.62 -30.29 -11.94
C GLN A 202 -12.18 -30.58 -12.39
N LEU A 203 -11.30 -29.61 -12.19
CA LEU A 203 -9.87 -29.77 -12.47
C LEU A 203 -9.28 -30.80 -11.50
N PRO A 204 -8.51 -31.79 -11.99
CA PRO A 204 -7.76 -32.68 -11.12
C PRO A 204 -6.63 -31.88 -10.46
N LEU A 205 -6.59 -31.89 -9.12
CA LEU A 205 -5.53 -31.26 -8.33
C LEU A 205 -4.66 -32.34 -7.69
N SER A 206 -3.34 -32.14 -7.75
CA SER A 206 -2.38 -32.93 -6.97
C SER A 206 -2.51 -32.66 -5.47
N THR A 207 -1.98 -33.56 -4.64
CA THR A 207 -1.95 -33.39 -3.17
C THR A 207 -1.32 -32.06 -2.75
N SER A 208 -0.21 -31.67 -3.39
CA SER A 208 0.46 -30.40 -3.13
C SER A 208 -0.41 -29.19 -3.53
N GLU A 209 -1.11 -29.27 -4.66
CA GLU A 209 -2.04 -28.21 -5.10
C GLU A 209 -3.23 -28.08 -4.14
N ILE A 210 -3.76 -29.18 -3.61
CA ILE A 210 -4.83 -29.17 -2.61
C ILE A 210 -4.37 -28.42 -1.36
N LEU A 211 -3.15 -28.67 -0.86
CA LEU A 211 -2.61 -27.98 0.32
C LEU A 211 -2.43 -26.48 0.07
N ILE A 212 -1.88 -26.10 -1.09
CA ILE A 212 -1.70 -24.69 -1.47
C ILE A 212 -3.08 -24.02 -1.64
N PHE A 213 -4.02 -24.66 -2.30
CA PHE A 213 -5.35 -24.12 -2.53
C PHE A 213 -6.16 -24.01 -1.24
N ARG A 214 -6.00 -24.96 -0.30
CA ARG A 214 -6.56 -24.84 1.05
C ARG A 214 -6.04 -23.58 1.76
N ASN A 215 -4.74 -23.30 1.70
CA ASN A 215 -4.19 -22.06 2.26
C ASN A 215 -4.75 -20.79 1.57
N TYR A 216 -5.05 -20.85 0.27
CA TYR A 216 -5.76 -19.76 -0.41
C TYR A 216 -7.12 -19.52 0.24
N VAL A 217 -7.94 -20.57 0.40
CA VAL A 217 -9.29 -20.48 0.97
C VAL A 217 -9.24 -20.07 2.44
N ASP A 218 -8.35 -20.64 3.24
CA ASP A 218 -8.30 -20.47 4.69
C ASP A 218 -7.59 -19.18 5.12
N THR A 219 -6.73 -18.61 4.27
CA THR A 219 -5.92 -17.43 4.66
C THR A 219 -6.04 -16.29 3.66
N VAL A 220 -5.64 -16.52 2.41
CA VAL A 220 -5.31 -15.41 1.50
C VAL A 220 -6.56 -14.78 0.85
N SER A 221 -7.62 -15.55 0.63
CA SER A 221 -8.91 -15.09 0.12
C SER A 221 -9.45 -13.89 0.93
N ARG A 222 -9.38 -13.99 2.26
CA ARG A 222 -9.84 -12.97 3.22
C ARG A 222 -9.13 -11.63 3.06
N TRP A 223 -7.88 -11.62 2.58
CA TRP A 223 -7.14 -10.39 2.37
C TRP A 223 -7.73 -9.57 1.23
N ILE A 224 -8.11 -10.26 0.16
CA ILE A 224 -8.76 -9.66 -1.01
C ILE A 224 -10.17 -9.21 -0.61
N ASP A 225 -10.90 -10.06 0.10
CA ASP A 225 -12.22 -9.74 0.64
C ASP A 225 -12.21 -8.73 1.79
N SER A 226 -11.06 -8.18 2.18
CA SER A 226 -11.03 -7.18 3.24
C SER A 226 -11.98 -6.03 2.87
N PHE A 227 -12.84 -5.66 3.81
CA PHE A 227 -13.90 -4.65 3.62
C PHE A 227 -14.95 -4.98 2.53
N SER A 228 -15.14 -6.27 2.22
CA SER A 228 -16.22 -6.74 1.33
C SER A 228 -17.23 -7.53 2.15
N ARG A 229 -18.51 -7.10 2.13
CA ARG A 229 -19.57 -7.70 2.95
C ARG A 229 -19.85 -9.17 2.59
N ASP A 230 -19.83 -9.47 1.29
CA ASP A 230 -20.22 -10.74 0.69
C ASP A 230 -19.06 -11.74 0.52
N GLN A 231 -17.82 -11.29 0.76
CA GLN A 231 -16.60 -12.10 0.74
C GLN A 231 -16.52 -13.06 -0.46
N PRO A 232 -16.62 -12.57 -1.70
CA PRO A 232 -16.70 -13.40 -2.89
C PRO A 232 -15.41 -14.16 -3.20
N PHE A 233 -14.23 -13.68 -2.78
CA PHE A 233 -12.96 -14.38 -3.00
C PHE A 233 -12.79 -15.60 -2.08
N TYR A 234 -13.51 -15.63 -0.96
CA TYR A 234 -13.65 -16.79 -0.08
C TYR A 234 -14.81 -17.69 -0.49
N SER A 235 -15.99 -17.14 -0.79
CA SER A 235 -17.22 -17.92 -0.94
C SER A 235 -17.50 -18.39 -2.38
N VAL A 236 -17.10 -17.63 -3.39
CA VAL A 236 -17.46 -17.87 -4.80
C VAL A 236 -16.25 -18.28 -5.64
N VAL A 237 -15.15 -17.53 -5.53
CA VAL A 237 -13.93 -17.73 -6.34
C VAL A 237 -13.36 -19.13 -6.23
N PRO A 238 -13.30 -19.80 -5.04
CA PRO A 238 -12.77 -21.15 -4.98
C PRO A 238 -13.59 -22.15 -5.81
N MET A 239 -14.91 -22.01 -5.82
CA MET A 239 -15.80 -22.85 -6.63
C MET A 239 -15.61 -22.62 -8.13
N LEU A 240 -15.41 -21.36 -8.54
CA LEU A 240 -15.08 -21.02 -9.93
C LEU A 240 -13.70 -21.54 -10.33
N ALA A 241 -12.72 -21.46 -9.42
CA ALA A 241 -11.35 -21.91 -9.65
C ALA A 241 -11.30 -23.40 -9.99
N LEU A 242 -12.11 -24.24 -9.32
CA LEU A 242 -12.19 -25.68 -9.61
C LEU A 242 -12.61 -26.01 -11.06
N ARG A 243 -13.11 -25.03 -11.82
CA ARG A 243 -13.52 -25.20 -13.22
C ARG A 243 -12.84 -24.22 -14.18
N CYS A 244 -11.93 -23.40 -13.68
CA CYS A 244 -11.26 -22.37 -14.46
C CYS A 244 -9.75 -22.45 -14.24
N PRO A 245 -8.98 -23.02 -15.20
CA PRO A 245 -7.54 -23.20 -15.06
C PRO A 245 -6.81 -21.90 -14.76
N VAL A 246 -7.18 -20.79 -15.39
CA VAL A 246 -6.53 -19.49 -15.19
C VAL A 246 -6.73 -19.01 -13.76
N LEU A 247 -7.96 -19.07 -13.26
CA LEU A 247 -8.29 -18.66 -11.91
C LEU A 247 -7.65 -19.57 -10.85
N MET A 248 -7.65 -20.89 -11.07
CA MET A 248 -6.94 -21.85 -10.21
C MET A 248 -5.44 -21.55 -10.15
N ASN A 249 -4.79 -21.36 -11.30
CA ASN A 249 -3.37 -21.00 -11.33
C ASN A 249 -3.11 -19.67 -10.60
N SER A 250 -3.99 -18.67 -10.70
CA SER A 250 -3.86 -17.43 -9.92
C SER A 250 -3.96 -17.68 -8.41
N CYS A 251 -4.94 -18.47 -7.95
CA CYS A 251 -5.11 -18.82 -6.55
C CYS A 251 -3.88 -19.55 -6.00
N LEU A 252 -3.39 -20.56 -6.75
CA LEU A 252 -2.21 -21.32 -6.41
C LEU A 252 -0.94 -20.45 -6.39
N ALA A 253 -0.77 -19.55 -7.35
CA ALA A 253 0.37 -18.64 -7.42
C ALA A 253 0.45 -17.76 -6.17
N LEU A 254 -0.64 -17.07 -5.84
CA LEU A 254 -0.71 -16.18 -4.68
C LEU A 254 -0.47 -16.93 -3.37
N SER A 255 -1.14 -18.07 -3.20
CA SER A 255 -1.01 -18.87 -1.97
C SER A 255 0.37 -19.51 -1.83
N ALA A 256 0.93 -20.07 -2.90
CA ALA A 256 2.28 -20.63 -2.89
C ALA A 256 3.33 -19.56 -2.56
N LYS A 257 3.18 -18.34 -3.09
CA LYS A 257 4.07 -17.23 -2.77
C LYS A 257 4.01 -16.86 -1.29
N GLN A 258 2.80 -16.75 -0.75
CA GLN A 258 2.60 -16.44 0.65
C GLN A 258 3.22 -17.51 1.58
N LEU A 259 3.03 -18.79 1.25
CA LEU A 259 3.66 -19.90 1.98
C LEU A 259 5.19 -19.90 1.85
N ALA A 260 5.71 -19.54 0.67
CA ALA A 260 7.15 -19.40 0.45
C ALA A 260 7.71 -18.30 1.35
N LEU A 261 7.09 -17.12 1.37
CA LEU A 261 7.55 -15.96 2.16
C LEU A 261 7.53 -16.19 3.67
N LYS A 262 6.74 -17.17 4.15
CA LYS A 262 6.72 -17.61 5.55
C LYS A 262 7.60 -18.82 5.84
N ALA A 263 8.20 -19.41 4.81
CA ALA A 263 9.04 -20.59 4.97
C ALA A 263 10.42 -20.21 5.54
N PRO A 264 11.09 -21.15 6.21
CA PRO A 264 12.51 -21.06 6.52
C PRO A 264 13.36 -20.75 5.27
N ALA A 265 14.53 -20.13 5.48
CA ALA A 265 15.37 -19.60 4.40
C ALA A 265 15.88 -20.69 3.42
N ASP A 266 16.07 -21.91 3.91
CA ASP A 266 16.48 -23.09 3.14
C ASP A 266 15.39 -23.64 2.22
N GLU A 267 14.10 -23.50 2.58
CA GLU A 267 12.97 -23.95 1.75
C GLU A 267 12.38 -22.85 0.85
N MET A 268 12.69 -21.58 1.15
CA MET A 268 12.15 -20.39 0.49
C MET A 268 12.30 -20.46 -1.05
N ALA A 269 13.50 -20.75 -1.55
CA ALA A 269 13.79 -20.73 -2.98
C ALA A 269 12.98 -21.78 -3.75
N LEU A 270 12.89 -23.01 -3.22
CA LEU A 270 12.10 -24.08 -3.82
C LEU A 270 10.62 -23.72 -3.88
N ARG A 271 10.04 -23.23 -2.77
CA ARG A 271 8.63 -22.84 -2.71
C ARG A 271 8.33 -21.62 -3.58
N ALA A 272 9.27 -20.67 -3.69
CA ALA A 272 9.15 -19.53 -4.58
C ALA A 272 9.08 -19.94 -6.06
N ASN A 273 9.85 -20.95 -6.47
CA ASN A 273 9.78 -21.48 -7.84
C ASN A 273 8.40 -22.06 -8.19
N ILE A 274 7.74 -22.72 -7.23
CA ILE A 274 6.36 -23.21 -7.39
C ILE A 274 5.41 -22.03 -7.64
N ALA A 275 5.53 -20.96 -6.85
CA ALA A 275 4.70 -19.76 -7.00
C ALA A 275 4.90 -19.11 -8.39
N VAL A 276 6.15 -18.98 -8.84
CA VAL A 276 6.49 -18.43 -10.17
C VAL A 276 5.91 -19.30 -11.29
N LYS A 277 5.97 -20.63 -11.18
CA LYS A 277 5.40 -21.56 -12.17
C LYS A 277 3.90 -21.32 -12.36
N TYR A 278 3.14 -21.22 -11.28
CA TYR A 278 1.70 -20.95 -11.35
C TYR A 278 1.40 -19.53 -11.84
N HIS A 279 2.18 -18.54 -11.41
CA HIS A 279 2.05 -17.15 -11.88
C HIS A 279 2.23 -17.06 -13.40
N GLN A 280 3.27 -17.69 -13.96
CA GLN A 280 3.51 -17.72 -15.41
C GLN A 280 2.37 -18.42 -16.17
N ARG A 281 1.82 -19.53 -15.63
CA ARG A 281 0.66 -20.21 -16.22
C ARG A 281 -0.57 -19.30 -16.24
N ALA A 282 -0.84 -18.61 -15.13
CA ALA A 282 -1.96 -17.68 -15.02
C ALA A 282 -1.84 -16.51 -16.00
N ILE A 283 -0.69 -15.82 -16.05
CA ILE A 283 -0.46 -14.70 -16.98
C ILE A 283 -0.59 -15.15 -18.44
N ARG A 284 0.01 -16.27 -18.83
CA ARG A 284 -0.15 -16.81 -20.21
C ARG A 284 -1.62 -17.10 -20.54
N GLY A 285 -2.38 -17.60 -19.58
CA GLY A 285 -3.81 -17.83 -19.71
C GLY A 285 -4.59 -16.53 -19.91
N ILE A 286 -4.38 -15.55 -19.02
CA ILE A 286 -5.01 -14.23 -19.10
C ILE A 286 -4.69 -13.54 -20.45
N SER A 287 -3.43 -13.55 -20.89
CA SER A 287 -3.03 -12.93 -22.16
C SER A 287 -3.75 -13.52 -23.36
N LYS A 288 -4.04 -14.83 -23.37
CA LYS A 288 -4.82 -15.49 -24.43
C LYS A 288 -6.30 -15.14 -24.36
N LEU A 289 -6.86 -15.01 -23.16
CA LEU A 289 -8.28 -14.74 -22.97
C LEU A 289 -8.63 -13.27 -23.21
N ILE A 290 -7.79 -12.32 -22.82
CA ILE A 290 -8.06 -10.89 -23.02
C ILE A 290 -8.14 -10.51 -24.50
N THR A 291 -7.51 -11.28 -25.40
CA THR A 291 -7.62 -11.04 -26.85
C THR A 291 -8.95 -11.48 -27.44
N ASP A 292 -9.76 -12.27 -26.72
CA ASP A 292 -11.10 -12.67 -27.13
C ASP A 292 -12.16 -11.71 -26.56
N PRO A 293 -12.93 -10.99 -27.41
CA PRO A 293 -14.01 -10.12 -26.97
C PRO A 293 -15.08 -10.81 -26.12
N ALA A 294 -15.33 -12.12 -26.31
CA ALA A 294 -16.31 -12.86 -25.52
C ALA A 294 -15.85 -13.06 -24.06
N CYS A 295 -14.54 -13.06 -23.83
CA CYS A 295 -13.94 -13.19 -22.51
C CYS A 295 -13.92 -11.87 -21.71
N ALA A 296 -14.07 -10.72 -22.38
CA ALA A 296 -13.90 -9.39 -21.78
C ALA A 296 -14.85 -9.12 -20.59
N TRP A 297 -15.95 -9.85 -20.48
CA TRP A 297 -16.96 -9.65 -19.43
C TRP A 297 -16.92 -10.70 -18.33
N ASN A 298 -15.93 -11.59 -18.35
CA ASN A 298 -15.84 -12.71 -17.43
C ASN A 298 -15.30 -12.29 -16.05
N ASP A 299 -16.06 -12.56 -14.98
CA ASP A 299 -15.65 -12.25 -13.60
C ASP A 299 -14.45 -13.10 -13.12
N GLY A 300 -14.25 -14.29 -13.68
CA GLY A 300 -13.07 -15.12 -13.42
C GLY A 300 -11.77 -14.48 -13.90
N ILE A 301 -11.79 -13.73 -15.00
CA ILE A 301 -10.59 -12.99 -15.46
C ILE A 301 -10.33 -11.81 -14.54
N LEU A 302 -11.38 -11.07 -14.14
CA LEU A 302 -11.22 -9.95 -13.20
C LEU A 302 -10.69 -10.44 -11.84
N ALA A 303 -11.26 -11.51 -11.31
CA ALA A 303 -10.77 -12.17 -10.09
C ALA A 303 -9.31 -12.60 -10.24
N SER A 304 -8.96 -13.24 -11.37
CA SER A 304 -7.60 -13.67 -11.65
C SER A 304 -6.63 -12.49 -11.66
N SER A 305 -6.97 -11.39 -12.32
CA SER A 305 -6.13 -10.18 -12.39
C SER A 305 -5.92 -9.55 -11.01
N VAL A 306 -6.98 -9.43 -10.20
CA VAL A 306 -6.86 -8.88 -8.83
C VAL A 306 -6.03 -9.79 -7.92
N ILE A 307 -6.22 -11.11 -8.00
CA ILE A 307 -5.39 -12.09 -7.27
C ILE A 307 -3.91 -11.94 -7.66
N LEU A 308 -3.61 -11.80 -8.95
CA LEU A 308 -2.23 -11.62 -9.40
C LEU A 308 -1.65 -10.25 -9.02
N SER A 309 -2.46 -9.19 -8.96
CA SER A 309 -2.01 -7.91 -8.41
C SER A 309 -1.68 -8.03 -6.91
N THR A 310 -2.45 -8.84 -6.17
CA THR A 310 -2.16 -9.17 -4.76
C THR A 310 -0.86 -9.97 -4.65
N TYR A 311 -0.61 -10.91 -5.58
CA TYR A 311 0.63 -11.68 -5.65
C TYR A 311 1.84 -10.75 -5.80
N GLU A 312 1.75 -9.77 -6.69
CA GLU A 312 2.84 -8.81 -6.91
C GLU A 312 3.06 -7.93 -5.69
N MET A 313 1.99 -7.49 -5.03
CA MET A 313 2.05 -6.70 -3.80
C MET A 313 2.70 -7.43 -2.60
N LEU A 314 2.71 -8.77 -2.57
CA LEU A 314 3.47 -9.50 -1.54
C LEU A 314 4.99 -9.23 -1.64
N ASP A 315 5.47 -8.88 -2.84
CA ASP A 315 6.84 -8.46 -3.09
C ASP A 315 6.97 -6.93 -3.15
N VAL A 316 8.23 -6.46 -3.17
CA VAL A 316 8.55 -5.05 -3.37
C VAL A 316 7.96 -4.57 -4.70
N VAL A 317 7.15 -3.53 -4.62
CA VAL A 317 6.55 -2.82 -5.74
C VAL A 317 7.65 -2.31 -6.68
N GLY A 318 7.67 -2.83 -7.91
CA GLY A 318 8.51 -2.35 -9.01
C GLY A 318 7.69 -1.74 -10.14
N ASP A 319 8.36 -1.24 -11.19
CA ASP A 319 7.71 -0.60 -12.35
C ASP A 319 6.67 -1.50 -13.04
N SER A 320 6.85 -2.82 -12.98
CA SER A 320 5.91 -3.82 -13.50
C SER A 320 4.57 -3.83 -12.76
N PHE A 321 4.58 -3.61 -11.44
CA PHE A 321 3.37 -3.56 -10.62
C PHE A 321 2.46 -2.41 -11.03
N GLY A 322 3.04 -1.22 -11.23
CA GLY A 322 2.27 -0.05 -11.69
C GLY A 322 1.66 -0.26 -13.08
N ALA A 323 2.33 -1.01 -13.97
CA ALA A 323 1.77 -1.35 -15.28
C ALA A 323 0.58 -2.33 -15.17
N HIS A 324 0.68 -3.33 -14.30
CA HIS A 324 -0.43 -4.26 -14.04
C HIS A 324 -1.62 -3.55 -13.40
N LEU A 325 -1.42 -2.73 -12.35
CA LEU A 325 -2.50 -1.97 -11.72
C LEU A 325 -3.24 -1.06 -12.70
N ARG A 326 -2.52 -0.40 -13.63
CA ARG A 326 -3.16 0.36 -14.72
C ARG A 326 -3.98 -0.54 -15.64
N GLY A 327 -3.48 -1.73 -15.97
CA GLY A 327 -4.23 -2.73 -16.74
C GLY A 327 -5.53 -3.13 -16.05
N VAL A 328 -5.50 -3.38 -14.74
CA VAL A 328 -6.70 -3.67 -13.92
C VAL A 328 -7.64 -2.47 -13.90
N ALA A 329 -7.12 -1.25 -13.75
CA ALA A 329 -7.92 -0.03 -13.76
C ALA A 329 -8.68 0.16 -15.08
N TYR A 330 -8.00 -0.01 -16.23
CA TYR A 330 -8.68 0.01 -17.53
C TYR A 330 -9.73 -1.09 -17.66
N PHE A 331 -9.50 -2.25 -17.04
CA PHE A 331 -10.44 -3.35 -17.07
C PHE A 331 -11.69 -3.09 -16.22
N LEU A 332 -11.53 -2.46 -15.06
CA LEU A 332 -12.65 -1.97 -14.23
C LEU A 332 -13.43 -0.88 -14.97
N GLN A 333 -12.73 0.09 -15.54
CA GLN A 333 -13.31 1.23 -16.26
C GLN A 333 -14.12 0.78 -17.48
N SER A 334 -13.59 -0.13 -18.31
CA SER A 334 -14.29 -0.59 -19.51
C SER A 334 -15.57 -1.38 -19.22
N ARG A 335 -15.67 -1.94 -18.01
CA ARG A 335 -16.83 -2.71 -17.54
C ARG A 335 -17.78 -1.90 -16.65
N GLY A 336 -17.47 -0.62 -16.41
CA GLY A 336 -18.24 0.25 -15.52
C GLY A 336 -18.30 -0.27 -14.08
N VAL A 337 -17.20 -0.83 -13.58
CA VAL A 337 -17.12 -1.36 -12.21
C VAL A 337 -16.58 -0.30 -11.25
N TYR A 338 -17.36 0.01 -10.22
CA TYR A 338 -17.06 1.03 -9.21
C TYR A 338 -17.41 0.55 -7.79
N GLY A 339 -17.20 1.41 -6.79
CA GLY A 339 -17.21 1.02 -5.37
C GLY A 339 -18.53 0.50 -4.80
N ASP A 340 -19.68 0.80 -5.42
CA ASP A 340 -20.99 0.26 -5.02
C ASP A 340 -21.30 -1.10 -5.65
N ALA A 341 -20.43 -1.62 -6.52
CA ALA A 341 -20.62 -2.96 -7.08
C ALA A 341 -20.56 -4.02 -5.95
N SER A 342 -21.34 -5.09 -6.11
CA SER A 342 -21.29 -6.26 -5.25
C SER A 342 -20.57 -7.42 -5.95
N GLY A 343 -20.39 -8.52 -5.24
CA GLY A 343 -19.73 -9.73 -5.73
C GLY A 343 -18.26 -9.48 -6.04
N ILE A 344 -17.74 -10.33 -6.92
CA ILE A 344 -16.34 -10.28 -7.38
C ILE A 344 -15.96 -8.88 -7.86
N LYS A 345 -16.88 -8.15 -8.51
CA LYS A 345 -16.63 -6.82 -9.07
C LYS A 345 -16.36 -5.78 -7.97
N GLY A 346 -17.19 -5.76 -6.92
CA GLY A 346 -17.01 -4.85 -5.78
C GLY A 346 -15.72 -5.09 -5.02
N ALA A 347 -15.50 -6.35 -4.63
CA ALA A 347 -14.29 -6.75 -3.92
C ALA A 347 -13.02 -6.50 -4.76
N ALA A 348 -13.10 -6.71 -6.09
CA ALA A 348 -12.02 -6.38 -7.02
C ALA A 348 -11.72 -4.88 -7.06
N TYR A 349 -12.74 -4.02 -7.13
CA TYR A 349 -12.57 -2.56 -7.12
C TYR A 349 -11.88 -2.10 -5.83
N TRP A 350 -12.39 -2.50 -4.66
CA TRP A 350 -11.83 -2.05 -3.39
C TRP A 350 -10.43 -2.61 -3.12
N THR A 351 -10.15 -3.83 -3.57
CA THR A 351 -8.78 -4.37 -3.54
C THR A 351 -7.84 -3.56 -4.43
N TRP A 352 -8.23 -3.32 -5.68
CA TRP A 352 -7.46 -2.49 -6.60
C TRP A 352 -7.23 -1.09 -6.02
N TYR A 353 -8.25 -0.46 -5.45
CA TYR A 353 -8.15 0.88 -4.88
C TYR A 353 -7.10 0.95 -3.76
N ARG A 354 -7.11 -0.02 -2.83
CA ARG A 354 -6.08 -0.14 -1.78
C ARG A 354 -4.69 -0.40 -2.35
N HIS A 355 -4.58 -1.18 -3.43
CA HIS A 355 -3.32 -1.42 -4.10
C HIS A 355 -2.76 -0.17 -4.77
N GLU A 356 -3.64 0.62 -5.40
CA GLU A 356 -3.30 1.87 -6.05
C GLU A 356 -2.89 2.95 -5.04
N ILE A 357 -3.59 3.06 -3.90
CA ILE A 357 -3.18 3.95 -2.78
C ILE A 357 -1.72 3.72 -2.44
N TRP A 358 -1.35 2.44 -2.33
CA TRP A 358 0.00 2.07 -1.96
C TRP A 358 1.02 2.39 -3.06
N ALA A 359 0.71 2.04 -4.30
CA ALA A 359 1.55 2.39 -5.44
C ALA A 359 1.75 3.90 -5.55
N ALA A 360 0.69 4.70 -5.33
CA ALA A 360 0.73 6.15 -5.36
C ALA A 360 1.66 6.71 -4.26
N LEU A 361 1.53 6.22 -3.01
CA LEU A 361 2.41 6.63 -1.90
C LEU A 361 3.90 6.39 -2.21
N GLN A 362 4.23 5.26 -2.83
CA GLN A 362 5.62 4.90 -3.12
C GLN A 362 6.20 5.61 -4.35
N THR A 363 5.40 5.75 -5.41
CA THR A 363 5.85 6.35 -6.67
C THR A 363 5.76 7.88 -6.67
N GLY A 364 5.05 8.46 -5.70
CA GLY A 364 4.74 9.88 -5.65
C GLY A 364 3.93 10.33 -6.88
N GLN A 365 3.12 9.45 -7.44
CA GLN A 365 2.17 9.72 -8.52
C GLN A 365 0.75 9.81 -7.95
N PRO A 366 -0.15 10.61 -8.55
CA PRO A 366 -1.55 10.63 -8.16
C PRO A 366 -2.23 9.30 -8.49
N MET A 367 -3.38 9.05 -7.86
CA MET A 367 -4.22 7.87 -8.13
C MET A 367 -4.67 7.85 -9.59
N PHE A 368 -4.67 6.68 -10.24
CA PHE A 368 -5.10 6.57 -11.64
C PHE A 368 -6.60 6.78 -11.85
N LEU A 369 -7.47 6.15 -11.05
CA LEU A 369 -8.90 6.47 -10.99
C LEU A 369 -9.14 7.29 -9.72
N ASP A 370 -9.46 8.57 -9.91
CA ASP A 370 -9.74 9.52 -8.84
C ASP A 370 -11.25 9.70 -8.62
N GLU A 371 -11.63 10.68 -7.80
CA GLU A 371 -13.03 11.03 -7.54
C GLU A 371 -13.84 11.43 -8.79
N GLN A 372 -13.19 11.75 -9.93
CA GLN A 372 -13.91 12.05 -11.18
C GLN A 372 -14.46 10.78 -11.81
N TYR A 373 -13.84 9.63 -11.56
CA TYR A 373 -14.34 8.35 -12.05
C TYR A 373 -15.55 7.88 -11.24
N TRP A 374 -15.45 7.90 -9.91
CA TRP A 374 -16.53 7.52 -9.01
C TRP A 374 -16.29 8.11 -7.62
N LYS A 375 -17.38 8.42 -6.93
CA LYS A 375 -17.39 8.78 -5.51
C LYS A 375 -18.58 8.11 -4.81
N PRO A 376 -18.47 7.76 -3.52
CA PRO A 376 -19.60 7.27 -2.75
C PRO A 376 -20.76 8.29 -2.76
N GLU A 377 -21.99 7.80 -2.74
CA GLU A 377 -23.19 8.64 -2.57
C GLU A 377 -23.10 9.42 -1.24
N ASP A 378 -23.47 10.70 -1.26
CA ASP A 378 -23.52 11.48 -0.02
C ASP A 378 -24.74 11.06 0.80
N VAL A 379 -24.53 10.80 2.09
CA VAL A 379 -25.55 10.32 3.00
C VAL A 379 -25.54 11.18 4.25
N ASP A 380 -26.72 11.50 4.77
CA ASP A 380 -26.85 12.33 5.97
C ASP A 380 -26.39 11.61 7.25
N SER A 381 -26.44 10.28 7.27
CA SER A 381 -26.11 9.44 8.42
C SER A 381 -25.59 8.06 8.01
N PHE A 382 -24.77 7.44 8.86
CA PHE A 382 -24.27 6.07 8.70
C PHE A 382 -25.06 4.99 9.44
N GLU A 383 -26.20 5.32 10.06
CA GLU A 383 -27.01 4.35 10.81
C GLU A 383 -27.44 3.12 10.01
N ASN A 384 -27.63 3.26 8.69
CA ASN A 384 -28.07 2.18 7.81
C ASN A 384 -26.93 1.56 6.98
N LEU A 385 -25.68 1.95 7.24
CA LEU A 385 -24.52 1.40 6.55
C LEU A 385 -23.84 0.32 7.39
N CYS A 386 -23.31 -0.70 6.74
CA CYS A 386 -22.46 -1.68 7.42
C CYS A 386 -21.07 -1.10 7.71
N VAL A 387 -20.34 -1.75 8.62
CA VAL A 387 -18.99 -1.32 9.03
C VAL A 387 -18.00 -1.34 7.86
N GLU A 388 -18.18 -2.25 6.89
CA GLU A 388 -17.39 -2.31 5.67
C GLU A 388 -17.60 -1.07 4.79
N ASP A 389 -18.85 -0.66 4.57
CA ASP A 389 -19.18 0.50 3.74
C ASP A 389 -18.68 1.80 4.38
N ILE A 390 -18.83 1.93 5.70
CA ILE A 390 -18.31 3.08 6.46
C ILE A 390 -16.78 3.15 6.34
N ALA A 391 -16.10 2.01 6.46
CA ALA A 391 -14.65 1.94 6.34
C ALA A 391 -14.16 2.21 4.90
N ASN A 392 -14.86 1.69 3.89
CA ASN A 392 -14.56 1.96 2.48
C ASN A 392 -14.68 3.45 2.14
N ARG A 393 -15.62 4.17 2.74
CA ARG A 393 -15.70 5.65 2.63
C ARG A 393 -14.45 6.34 3.20
N ALA A 394 -13.95 5.89 4.36
CA ALA A 394 -12.70 6.42 4.92
C ALA A 394 -11.49 6.12 4.02
N ILE A 395 -11.41 4.90 3.48
CA ILE A 395 -10.37 4.47 2.55
C ILE A 395 -10.41 5.30 1.26
N PHE A 396 -11.61 5.60 0.74
CA PHE A 396 -11.79 6.47 -0.42
C PHE A 396 -11.22 7.87 -0.17
N ILE A 397 -11.60 8.51 0.95
CA ILE A 397 -11.08 9.84 1.32
C ILE A 397 -9.56 9.80 1.49
N PHE A 398 -9.02 8.73 2.09
CA PHE A 398 -7.58 8.53 2.23
C PHE A 398 -6.88 8.46 0.86
N GLY A 399 -7.43 7.73 -0.11
CA GLY A 399 -6.92 7.71 -1.47
C GLY A 399 -6.95 9.08 -2.15
N GLN A 400 -7.97 9.90 -1.90
CA GLN A 400 -8.01 11.29 -2.38
C GLN A 400 -6.94 12.16 -1.72
N CYS A 401 -6.68 11.99 -0.43
CA CYS A 401 -5.60 12.69 0.28
C CYS A 401 -4.22 12.30 -0.28
N VAL A 402 -3.99 11.02 -0.56
CA VAL A 402 -2.75 10.53 -1.20
C VAL A 402 -2.60 11.14 -2.59
N SER A 403 -3.67 11.11 -3.40
CA SER A 403 -3.67 11.72 -4.73
C SER A 403 -3.32 13.21 -4.69
N PHE A 404 -3.93 13.96 -3.75
CA PHE A 404 -3.65 15.37 -3.51
C PHE A 404 -2.19 15.65 -3.11
N CYS A 405 -1.60 14.80 -2.26
CA CYS A 405 -0.19 14.96 -1.86
C CYS A 405 0.77 14.74 -3.04
N ASN A 406 0.37 13.94 -4.01
CA ASN A 406 1.15 13.59 -5.19
C ASN A 406 0.80 14.41 -6.44
N ASP A 407 -0.18 15.31 -6.36
CA ASP A 407 -0.56 16.16 -7.47
C ASP A 407 0.54 17.19 -7.76
N LYS A 408 1.27 16.92 -8.84
CA LYS A 408 2.35 17.77 -9.38
C LYS A 408 1.86 18.68 -10.50
N SER A 409 0.55 18.83 -10.71
CA SER A 409 0.00 19.60 -11.82
C SER A 409 0.29 21.11 -11.69
N ALA A 410 1.48 21.50 -12.14
CA ALA A 410 1.73 22.83 -12.62
C ALA A 410 1.00 22.96 -13.97
N ARG A 411 -0.29 23.31 -13.95
CA ARG A 411 -0.98 23.68 -15.19
C ARG A 411 -0.27 24.90 -15.76
N ASP A 412 0.36 24.74 -16.93
CA ASP A 412 1.03 25.81 -17.67
C ASP A 412 0.01 26.94 -17.93
N GLY A 413 0.31 28.16 -17.49
CA GLY A 413 -0.51 29.35 -17.72
C GLY A 413 -1.36 29.84 -16.53
N VAL A 414 -1.49 29.09 -15.44
CA VAL A 414 -2.17 29.56 -14.20
C VAL A 414 -1.20 30.39 -13.35
N GLY A 415 -1.66 31.47 -12.70
CA GLY A 415 -0.82 32.24 -11.78
C GLY A 415 -0.37 31.41 -10.57
N ALA A 416 0.82 31.68 -10.02
CA ALA A 416 1.32 30.96 -8.84
C ALA A 416 0.37 31.10 -7.61
N ASP A 417 -0.25 32.26 -7.46
CA ASP A 417 -1.21 32.53 -6.39
C ASP A 417 -2.55 31.81 -6.58
N GLU A 418 -3.05 31.73 -7.82
CA GLU A 418 -4.26 30.97 -8.14
C GLU A 418 -4.07 29.47 -7.91
N ARG A 419 -2.89 28.93 -8.26
CA ARG A 419 -2.54 27.53 -7.94
C ARG A 419 -2.51 27.28 -6.45
N ARG A 420 -1.90 28.18 -5.68
CA ARG A 420 -1.85 28.09 -4.21
C ARG A 420 -3.25 28.08 -3.62
N LYS A 421 -4.11 29.03 -4.02
CA LYS A 421 -5.51 29.12 -3.58
C LYS A 421 -6.33 27.88 -3.94
N SER A 422 -6.21 27.39 -5.17
CA SER A 422 -6.90 26.17 -5.62
C SER A 422 -6.47 24.95 -4.79
N ARG A 423 -5.16 24.84 -4.52
CA ARG A 423 -4.62 23.76 -3.70
C ARG A 423 -5.04 23.85 -2.24
N GLU A 424 -5.08 25.06 -1.67
CA GLU A 424 -5.61 25.31 -0.32
C GLU A 424 -7.10 24.97 -0.24
N HIS A 425 -7.91 25.37 -1.23
CA HIS A 425 -9.32 25.03 -1.29
C HIS A 425 -9.55 23.51 -1.36
N ARG A 426 -8.74 22.80 -2.15
CA ARG A 426 -8.81 21.34 -2.23
C ARG A 426 -8.41 20.68 -0.91
N ALA A 427 -7.37 21.16 -0.24
CA ALA A 427 -6.99 20.67 1.08
C ALA A 427 -8.14 20.85 2.09
N GLU A 428 -8.80 22.01 2.09
CA GLU A 428 -9.92 22.29 2.99
C GLU A 428 -11.13 21.40 2.69
N SER A 429 -11.46 21.18 1.41
CA SER A 429 -12.51 20.24 1.01
C SER A 429 -12.25 18.81 1.51
N LEU A 430 -11.00 18.35 1.48
CA LEU A 430 -10.62 17.03 2.02
C LEU A 430 -10.68 16.98 3.54
N ARG A 431 -10.31 18.07 4.24
CA ARG A 431 -10.49 18.18 5.70
C ARG A 431 -11.97 18.11 6.07
N HIS A 432 -12.82 18.85 5.37
CA HIS A 432 -14.26 18.79 5.57
C HIS A 432 -14.81 17.38 5.35
N ALA A 433 -14.39 16.68 4.29
CA ALA A 433 -14.82 15.30 4.05
C ALA A 433 -14.39 14.34 5.18
N LEU A 434 -13.19 14.52 5.75
CA LEU A 434 -12.72 13.71 6.88
C LEU A 434 -13.55 13.96 8.14
N GLU A 435 -13.79 15.23 8.48
CA GLU A 435 -14.57 15.57 9.68
C GLU A 435 -16.05 15.19 9.50
N ASP A 436 -16.64 15.39 8.32
CA ASP A 436 -17.99 14.93 7.99
C ASP A 436 -18.12 13.40 8.15
N TRP A 437 -17.14 12.64 7.66
CA TRP A 437 -17.11 11.19 7.89
C TRP A 437 -17.05 10.85 9.38
N LYS A 438 -16.27 11.60 10.18
CA LYS A 438 -16.15 11.34 11.62
C LYS A 438 -17.42 11.72 12.39
N ASP A 439 -18.05 12.82 12.03
CA ASP A 439 -19.27 13.33 12.67
C ASP A 439 -20.47 12.42 12.40
N LYS A 440 -20.49 11.72 11.26
CA LYS A 440 -21.52 10.73 10.90
C LYS A 440 -21.34 9.36 11.57
N LEU A 441 -20.22 9.12 12.27
CA LEU A 441 -20.01 7.85 12.99
C LEU A 441 -20.99 7.72 14.15
N SER A 442 -21.78 6.65 14.14
CA SER A 442 -22.59 6.28 15.30
C SER A 442 -21.71 5.86 16.48
N THR A 443 -22.24 5.97 17.71
CA THR A 443 -21.54 5.51 18.91
C THR A 443 -21.07 4.06 18.78
N SER A 444 -21.89 3.17 18.20
CA SER A 444 -21.54 1.76 18.00
C SER A 444 -20.34 1.54 17.07
N SER A 445 -20.22 2.33 16.01
CA SER A 445 -19.13 2.21 15.03
C SER A 445 -17.84 2.91 15.50
N ALA A 446 -17.95 3.84 16.45
CA ALA A 446 -16.84 4.56 17.07
C ALA A 446 -16.39 3.96 18.42
N ASN A 447 -17.03 2.88 18.90
CA ASN A 447 -16.71 2.27 20.18
C ASN A 447 -15.35 1.57 20.16
N PHE A 448 -14.47 1.98 21.08
CA PHE A 448 -13.20 1.35 21.36
C PHE A 448 -12.99 1.22 22.88
N ILE A 449 -12.22 0.22 23.26
CA ILE A 449 -11.74 0.03 24.63
C ILE A 449 -10.31 0.55 24.69
N SER A 450 -10.06 1.45 25.64
CA SER A 450 -8.71 1.93 25.95
C SER A 450 -8.25 1.28 27.25
N GLU A 451 -7.12 0.58 27.19
CA GLU A 451 -6.43 0.11 28.38
C GLU A 451 -5.12 0.88 28.52
N LYS A 452 -4.91 1.43 29.72
CA LYS A 452 -3.61 1.98 30.12
C LYS A 452 -2.92 0.95 31.00
N PRO A 453 -1.64 0.64 30.74
CA PRO A 453 -0.95 -0.34 31.54
C PRO A 453 -0.88 0.10 33.01
N PRO A 454 -0.87 -0.86 33.96
CA PRO A 454 -0.84 -0.55 35.38
C PRO A 454 0.39 0.29 35.74
N PRO A 455 0.27 1.26 36.66
CA PRO A 455 1.40 2.11 37.06
C PRO A 455 2.52 1.37 37.81
N GLU A 456 2.29 0.10 38.19
CA GLU A 456 3.17 -0.68 39.06
C GLU A 456 4.12 -1.62 38.30
N THR A 457 4.11 -1.63 36.97
CA THR A 457 5.03 -2.49 36.19
C THR A 457 6.45 -1.92 36.19
N THR A 458 7.44 -2.79 36.45
CA THR A 458 8.87 -2.45 36.31
C THR A 458 9.27 -2.19 34.85
N THR A 459 8.44 -2.58 33.90
CA THR A 459 8.58 -2.38 32.46
C THR A 459 7.49 -1.45 31.95
N TYR A 460 7.88 -0.38 31.25
CA TYR A 460 6.93 0.51 30.58
C TYR A 460 6.23 -0.27 29.45
N GLU A 461 4.92 -0.40 29.55
CA GLU A 461 4.07 -0.94 28.50
C GLU A 461 3.39 0.19 27.74
N PHE A 462 3.09 -0.03 26.47
CA PHE A 462 2.39 0.96 25.67
C PHE A 462 0.88 0.76 25.76
N PRO A 463 0.10 1.85 25.91
CA PRO A 463 -1.35 1.77 25.84
C PRO A 463 -1.83 1.35 24.44
N PHE A 464 -3.08 0.89 24.36
CA PHE A 464 -3.70 0.54 23.08
C PHE A 464 -5.16 1.03 23.02
N LEU A 465 -5.67 1.12 21.78
CA LEU A 465 -7.08 1.36 21.47
C LEU A 465 -7.62 0.18 20.67
N TRP A 466 -8.36 -0.70 21.34
CA TRP A 466 -8.95 -1.88 20.71
C TRP A 466 -10.36 -1.57 20.22
N PHE A 467 -10.61 -1.81 18.94
CA PHE A 467 -11.92 -1.69 18.33
C PHE A 467 -12.56 -3.07 18.21
N VAL A 468 -13.87 -3.14 18.47
CA VAL A 468 -14.66 -4.39 18.32
C VAL A 468 -14.58 -4.90 16.88
N TYR A 469 -14.60 -3.99 15.90
CA TYR A 469 -14.51 -4.31 14.48
C TYR A 469 -13.17 -3.83 13.91
N PRO A 470 -12.32 -4.73 13.35
CA PRO A 470 -11.07 -4.35 12.71
C PRO A 470 -11.26 -3.35 11.56
N GLN A 471 -12.39 -3.42 10.84
CA GLN A 471 -12.75 -2.47 9.79
C GLN A 471 -12.81 -1.04 10.33
N SER A 472 -13.46 -0.84 11.49
CA SER A 472 -13.53 0.44 12.19
C SER A 472 -12.15 0.89 12.66
N ALA A 473 -11.32 -0.04 13.16
CA ALA A 473 -9.94 0.25 13.56
C ALA A 473 -9.15 0.85 12.38
N ILE A 474 -9.18 0.20 11.22
CA ILE A 474 -8.47 0.69 10.04
C ILE A 474 -9.07 2.00 9.52
N ALA A 475 -10.40 2.12 9.50
CA ALA A 475 -11.06 3.36 9.09
C ALA A 475 -10.59 4.55 9.95
N TYR A 476 -10.45 4.33 11.25
CA TYR A 476 -9.91 5.31 12.19
C TYR A 476 -8.42 5.62 11.93
N GLN A 477 -7.60 4.60 11.63
CA GLN A 477 -6.20 4.80 11.26
C GLN A 477 -6.03 5.61 9.97
N VAL A 478 -6.79 5.29 8.92
CA VAL A 478 -6.70 6.02 7.64
C VAL A 478 -7.25 7.44 7.76
N TYR A 479 -8.25 7.68 8.61
CA TYR A 479 -8.68 9.04 8.96
C TYR A 479 -7.51 9.85 9.55
N HIS A 480 -6.81 9.31 10.56
CA HIS A 480 -5.68 10.01 11.18
C HIS A 480 -4.46 10.12 10.25
N ALA A 481 -4.18 9.10 9.43
CA ALA A 481 -3.11 9.14 8.46
C ALA A 481 -3.36 10.23 7.40
N SER A 482 -4.62 10.38 6.97
CA SER A 482 -5.05 11.46 6.07
C SER A 482 -4.80 12.83 6.68
N LYS A 483 -5.09 13.02 7.98
CA LYS A 483 -4.80 14.28 8.67
C LYS A 483 -3.32 14.60 8.73
N ILE A 484 -2.47 13.61 8.97
CA ILE A 484 -1.00 13.79 8.93
C ILE A 484 -0.59 14.24 7.52
N LEU A 485 -1.00 13.50 6.48
CA LEU A 485 -0.66 13.82 5.09
C LEU A 485 -1.10 15.22 4.67
N LEU A 486 -2.37 15.58 4.92
CA LEU A 486 -2.88 16.91 4.61
C LEU A 486 -2.10 18.00 5.35
N ASN A 487 -1.75 17.78 6.62
CA ASN A 487 -0.96 18.73 7.37
C ASN A 487 0.44 18.90 6.78
N LEU A 488 1.16 17.81 6.51
CA LEU A 488 2.50 17.86 5.91
C LEU A 488 2.54 18.53 4.52
N HIS A 489 1.44 18.48 3.76
CA HIS A 489 1.41 18.96 2.38
C HIS A 489 0.62 20.26 2.15
N SER A 490 -0.21 20.74 3.08
CA SER A 490 -1.10 21.90 2.79
C SER A 490 -0.45 23.27 2.92
N TYR A 491 0.67 23.39 3.63
CA TYR A 491 1.30 24.69 3.90
C TYR A 491 2.70 24.75 3.28
N PRO A 492 3.07 25.86 2.61
CA PRO A 492 4.44 26.03 2.16
C PRO A 492 5.38 26.05 3.38
N PRO A 493 6.63 25.56 3.25
CA PRO A 493 7.62 25.72 4.31
C PRO A 493 7.74 27.22 4.61
N VAL A 494 7.62 27.57 5.89
CA VAL A 494 7.84 28.95 6.35
C VAL A 494 9.23 29.37 5.87
N PRO A 495 9.39 30.52 5.18
CA PRO A 495 10.71 30.98 4.74
C PRO A 495 11.67 31.03 5.92
N GLU A 496 12.86 30.45 5.75
CA GLU A 496 13.93 30.49 6.76
C GLU A 496 14.14 31.93 7.25
N GLY A 497 14.06 32.11 8.57
CA GLY A 497 14.27 33.41 9.23
C GLY A 497 13.00 34.13 9.72
N PHE A 498 11.80 33.66 9.39
CA PHE A 498 10.57 34.13 10.04
C PHE A 498 10.14 33.17 11.14
N ILE A 499 10.40 33.55 12.40
CA ILE A 499 9.73 32.94 13.56
C ILE A 499 8.28 33.41 13.52
N THR A 500 7.41 32.71 12.81
CA THR A 500 5.99 32.77 13.09
C THR A 500 5.72 31.74 14.18
N ASP A 501 5.87 32.17 15.42
CA ASP A 501 5.28 31.50 16.58
C ASP A 501 3.75 31.73 16.53
N SER A 502 3.14 31.39 15.39
CA SER A 502 1.73 31.58 15.13
C SER A 502 0.97 30.46 15.81
N SER A 503 -0.17 30.81 16.42
CA SER A 503 -1.12 29.84 16.99
C SER A 503 -1.47 28.72 16.00
N GLN A 504 -1.48 29.01 14.70
CA GLN A 504 -1.72 28.05 13.62
C GLN A 504 -0.60 26.99 13.50
N SER A 505 0.68 27.37 13.60
CA SER A 505 1.81 26.42 13.58
C SER A 505 1.79 25.48 14.79
N LEU A 506 1.40 25.99 15.95
CA LEU A 506 1.20 25.17 17.16
C LEU A 506 0.00 24.23 17.03
N ALA A 507 -1.14 24.71 16.53
CA ALA A 507 -2.34 23.87 16.32
C ALA A 507 -2.05 22.73 15.32
N HIS A 508 -1.30 23.03 14.27
CA HIS A 508 -0.86 22.05 13.28
C HIS A 508 -0.03 20.91 13.88
N ARG A 509 1.01 21.27 14.65
CA ARG A 509 1.86 20.29 15.32
C ARG A 509 1.07 19.43 16.31
N ARG A 510 0.14 20.04 17.06
CA ARG A 510 -0.75 19.31 17.98
C ARG A 510 -1.63 18.31 17.23
N GLU A 511 -2.14 18.65 16.05
CA GLU A 511 -2.98 17.76 15.27
C GLU A 511 -2.20 16.58 14.68
N ILE A 512 -0.97 16.83 14.19
CA ILE A 512 -0.06 15.77 13.74
C ILE A 512 0.23 14.82 14.90
N GLU A 513 0.61 15.37 16.06
CA GLU A 513 0.96 14.57 17.24
C GLU A 513 -0.21 13.73 17.74
N LYS A 514 -1.39 14.34 17.87
CA LYS A 514 -2.62 13.63 18.22
C LYS A 514 -2.91 12.50 17.22
N SER A 515 -2.83 12.78 15.92
CA SER A 515 -3.13 11.78 14.89
C SER A 515 -2.12 10.63 14.86
N ARG A 516 -0.83 10.95 15.06
CA ARG A 516 0.25 9.98 15.19
C ARG A 516 0.01 9.05 16.37
N GLU A 517 -0.29 9.61 17.55
CA GLU A 517 -0.61 8.85 18.76
C GLU A 517 -1.79 7.89 18.51
N GLN A 518 -2.89 8.37 17.93
CA GLN A 518 -4.07 7.53 17.64
C GLN A 518 -3.74 6.35 16.72
N ILE A 519 -2.96 6.55 15.65
CA ILE A 519 -2.55 5.44 14.76
C ILE A 519 -1.74 4.40 15.51
N PHE A 520 -0.81 4.87 16.37
CA PHE A 520 0.06 4.02 17.16
C PHE A 520 -0.74 3.17 18.15
N LEU A 521 -1.65 3.79 18.92
CA LEU A 521 -2.49 3.09 19.89
C LEU A 521 -3.37 2.01 19.24
N VAL A 522 -3.94 2.29 18.07
CA VAL A 522 -4.75 1.30 17.34
C VAL A 522 -3.89 0.16 16.84
N SER A 523 -2.70 0.45 16.31
CA SER A 523 -1.79 -0.60 15.83
C SER A 523 -1.33 -1.53 16.95
N ASN A 524 -1.07 -0.96 18.13
CA ASN A 524 -0.63 -1.70 19.31
C ASN A 524 -1.72 -2.63 19.89
N SER A 525 -2.98 -2.50 19.45
CA SER A 525 -4.07 -3.39 19.87
C SER A 525 -4.08 -4.77 19.20
N GLY A 526 -3.16 -5.03 18.25
CA GLY A 526 -3.03 -6.32 17.58
C GLY A 526 -3.93 -6.48 16.35
N ILE A 527 -3.65 -5.72 15.29
CA ILE A 527 -4.43 -5.79 14.04
C ILE A 527 -4.27 -7.16 13.33
N PRO A 528 -5.38 -7.84 12.99
CA PRO A 528 -5.33 -9.13 12.28
C PRO A 528 -4.68 -9.02 10.89
N ASP A 529 -4.10 -10.13 10.42
CA ASP A 529 -3.34 -10.21 9.14
C ASP A 529 -4.11 -9.73 7.91
N THR A 530 -5.44 -9.87 7.92
CA THR A 530 -6.33 -9.40 6.85
C THR A 530 -6.23 -7.90 6.61
N TRP A 531 -6.06 -7.12 7.68
CA TRP A 531 -6.05 -5.66 7.66
C TRP A 531 -4.68 -5.05 7.93
N SER A 532 -3.72 -5.87 8.34
CA SER A 532 -2.41 -5.44 8.78
C SER A 532 -1.62 -4.66 7.73
N LEU A 533 -1.85 -4.90 6.44
CA LEU A 533 -1.19 -4.14 5.37
C LEU A 533 -1.55 -2.65 5.43
N VAL A 534 -2.83 -2.30 5.46
CA VAL A 534 -3.27 -0.89 5.54
C VAL A 534 -2.80 -0.26 6.86
N SER A 535 -2.85 -1.03 7.96
CA SER A 535 -2.32 -0.59 9.25
C SER A 535 -0.82 -0.26 9.20
N THR A 536 -0.03 -1.09 8.52
CA THR A 536 1.42 -0.87 8.33
C THR A 536 1.69 0.40 7.52
N GLN A 537 0.85 0.71 6.53
CA GLN A 537 0.96 1.96 5.76
C GLN A 537 0.66 3.18 6.64
N CYS A 538 -0.35 3.10 7.51
CA CYS A 538 -0.67 4.15 8.47
C CYS A 538 0.47 4.33 9.50
N LEU A 539 1.03 3.22 10.02
CA LEU A 539 2.20 3.23 10.90
C LEU A 539 3.41 3.87 10.23
N TYR A 540 3.64 3.59 8.94
CA TYR A 540 4.70 4.23 8.18
C TYR A 540 4.51 5.76 8.14
N ILE A 541 3.31 6.23 7.81
CA ILE A 541 2.97 7.67 7.78
C ILE A 541 3.17 8.32 9.16
N ALA A 542 2.71 7.67 10.23
CA ALA A 542 2.91 8.13 11.60
C ALA A 542 4.41 8.13 11.99
N GLY A 543 5.15 7.11 11.56
CA GLY A 543 6.58 6.96 11.79
C GLY A 543 7.40 8.10 11.19
N MET A 544 6.99 8.66 10.05
CA MET A 544 7.68 9.81 9.42
C MET A 544 7.71 11.05 10.31
N VAL A 545 6.72 11.20 11.20
CA VAL A 545 6.57 12.34 12.11
C VAL A 545 6.84 11.97 13.57
N THR A 546 7.34 10.75 13.84
CA THR A 546 7.60 10.28 15.20
C THR A 546 9.00 10.69 15.67
N GLU A 547 9.07 11.28 16.87
CA GLU A 547 10.33 11.72 17.49
C GLU A 547 10.76 10.85 18.68
N GLY A 548 9.81 10.25 19.40
CA GLY A 548 10.07 9.44 20.59
C GLY A 548 10.83 8.14 20.28
N LEU A 549 11.96 7.90 20.96
CA LEU A 549 12.81 6.72 20.72
C LEU A 549 12.08 5.39 20.95
N LEU A 550 11.30 5.31 22.03
CA LEU A 550 10.53 4.10 22.37
C LEU A 550 9.43 3.84 21.33
N GLU A 551 8.73 4.90 20.90
CA GLU A 551 7.68 4.79 19.89
C GLU A 551 8.23 4.44 18.51
N ARG A 552 9.39 5.00 18.12
CA ARG A 552 10.12 4.61 16.91
C ARG A 552 10.46 3.13 16.91
N ARG A 553 10.97 2.64 18.05
CA ARG A 553 11.28 1.21 18.24
C ARG A 553 10.03 0.35 18.08
N LEU A 554 8.95 0.67 18.80
CA LEU A 554 7.71 -0.13 18.71
C LEU A 554 7.07 -0.04 17.32
N THR A 555 7.12 1.11 16.65
CA THR A 555 6.63 1.28 15.27
C THR A 555 7.33 0.30 14.33
N VAL A 556 8.65 0.17 14.44
CA VAL A 556 9.43 -0.80 13.67
C VAL A 556 9.05 -2.23 14.04
N GLU A 557 8.98 -2.57 15.34
CA GLU A 557 8.60 -3.90 15.81
C GLU A 557 7.22 -4.33 15.26
N LEU A 558 6.21 -3.44 15.31
CA LEU A 558 4.88 -3.69 14.77
C LEU A 558 4.88 -3.94 13.25
N ILE A 559 5.68 -3.18 12.49
CA ILE A 559 5.85 -3.35 11.04
C ILE A 559 6.52 -4.69 10.72
N GLU A 560 7.54 -5.09 11.48
CA GLU A 560 8.28 -6.34 11.28
C GLU A 560 7.44 -7.56 11.69
N ASP A 561 6.65 -7.45 12.75
CA ASP A 561 5.74 -8.51 13.18
C ASP A 561 4.61 -8.74 12.18
N CYS A 562 4.17 -7.70 11.47
CA CYS A 562 3.27 -7.84 10.33
C CYS A 562 3.89 -8.71 9.22
N GLN A 563 5.17 -8.51 8.89
CA GLN A 563 5.87 -9.35 7.90
C GLN A 563 5.97 -10.80 8.37
N LYS A 564 6.37 -11.04 9.63
CA LYS A 564 6.50 -12.40 10.17
C LYS A 564 5.18 -13.18 10.09
N ARG A 565 4.06 -12.54 10.45
CA ARG A 565 2.74 -13.20 10.44
C ARG A 565 2.19 -13.41 9.03
N SER A 566 2.26 -12.38 8.18
CA SER A 566 1.61 -12.39 6.87
C SER A 566 2.48 -12.90 5.72
N GLY A 567 3.81 -12.81 5.84
CA GLY A 567 4.76 -13.02 4.75
C GLY A 567 4.91 -11.83 3.81
N ARG A 568 4.15 -10.73 3.99
CA ARG A 568 4.30 -9.53 3.15
C ARG A 568 5.63 -8.84 3.45
N LYS A 569 6.34 -8.37 2.43
CA LYS A 569 7.62 -7.66 2.59
C LYS A 569 7.49 -6.24 3.18
N THR A 570 6.96 -6.11 4.40
CA THR A 570 6.74 -4.82 5.07
C THR A 570 8.00 -4.24 5.72
N CYS A 571 9.05 -5.04 5.95
CA CYS A 571 10.31 -4.58 6.54
C CYS A 571 10.99 -3.45 5.75
N ILE A 572 10.74 -3.36 4.44
CA ILE A 572 11.22 -2.24 3.61
C ILE A 572 10.77 -0.87 4.16
N LEU A 573 9.63 -0.83 4.85
CA LEU A 573 9.09 0.37 5.48
C LEU A 573 9.80 0.68 6.80
N ALA A 574 10.08 -0.35 7.59
CA ALA A 574 10.90 -0.20 8.78
C ALA A 574 12.31 0.30 8.43
N ASP A 575 12.91 -0.23 7.37
CA ASP A 575 14.23 0.20 6.90
C ASP A 575 14.22 1.65 6.39
N ALA A 576 13.17 2.04 5.66
CA ALA A 576 12.99 3.42 5.23
C ALA A 576 12.86 4.39 6.43
N LEU A 577 12.10 4.00 7.46
CA LEU A 577 11.98 4.78 8.70
C LEU A 577 13.30 4.88 9.47
N ARG A 578 14.02 3.76 9.64
CA ARG A 578 15.34 3.74 10.27
C ARG A 578 16.31 4.71 9.58
N LYS A 579 16.31 4.70 8.24
CA LYS A 579 17.11 5.62 7.44
C LYS A 579 16.68 7.08 7.68
N LEU A 580 15.38 7.36 7.62
CA LEU A 580 14.83 8.70 7.87
C LEU A 580 15.21 9.25 9.26
N TRP A 581 15.23 8.40 10.29
CA TRP A 581 15.57 8.81 11.65
C TRP A 581 17.07 8.91 11.93
N SER A 582 17.90 8.45 10.98
CA SER A 582 19.37 8.55 11.04
C SER A 582 19.93 9.83 10.40
N GLU A 583 19.11 10.48 9.57
CA GLU A 583 19.33 11.83 9.04
C GLU A 583 18.96 12.88 10.10
#